data_AF-A0A6G2Q155-F1
#
_entry.id   AF-A0A6G2Q155-F1
#
_cell.length_a   1.000
_cell.length_b   1.000
_cell.length_c   1.000
_cell.angle_alpha   90.00
_cell.angle_beta   90.00
_cell.angle_gamma   90.00
#
_symmetry.space_group_name_H-M   'P 1'
#
loop_
_entity.id
_entity.type
_entity.pdbx_description
1 polymer ?
#
loop_
_entity_poly.entity_id
_entity_poly.type
_entity_poly.pdbx_seq_one_letter_code
_entity_poly.pdbx_strand_id
1 'polypeptide(L)'
;MPLSPLEHDRRYGELDQVMRAYLGQPADDTPEQPGPALTAYLRHTWHTRPWALAAAERQLREYADNPPGRLRLRLGEFYAIPDVGLPQGEIQSWLRCLADHIKHSIETGEVPPPAAPATHWEWHARFPELGQFLGGWFSQDMPDEFDDHHAAVEDYR
;
A
#
# COMPACT_ATOMS: atom_id res chain seq x y z
N MET A 1 -11.45 -22.84 -10.12
CA MET A 1 -10.18 -23.43 -9.67
C MET A 1 -9.39 -22.31 -9.03
N PRO A 2 -8.76 -22.54 -7.87
CA PRO A 2 -7.84 -21.56 -7.30
C PRO A 2 -6.76 -21.21 -8.33
N LEU A 3 -6.45 -19.92 -8.48
CA LEU A 3 -5.40 -19.46 -9.39
C LEU A 3 -4.06 -20.04 -8.93
N SER A 4 -3.22 -20.48 -9.88
CA SER A 4 -1.84 -20.80 -9.55
C SER A 4 -1.09 -19.55 -9.07
N PRO A 5 -0.01 -19.68 -8.29
CA PRO A 5 0.77 -18.53 -7.82
C PRO A 5 1.24 -17.61 -8.95
N LEU A 6 1.62 -18.19 -10.10
CA LEU A 6 2.05 -17.43 -11.28
C LEU A 6 0.90 -16.65 -11.93
N GLU A 7 -0.30 -17.23 -11.96
CA GLU A 7 -1.49 -16.54 -12.47
C GLU A 7 -1.95 -15.43 -11.52
N HIS A 8 -1.82 -15.65 -10.21
CA HIS A 8 -2.10 -14.64 -9.20
C HIS A 8 -1.13 -13.45 -9.33
N ASP A 9 0.18 -13.71 -9.41
CA ASP A 9 1.21 -12.67 -9.57
C ASP A 9 0.96 -11.82 -10.84
N ARG A 10 0.71 -12.48 -11.98
CA ARG A 10 0.44 -11.78 -13.24
C ARG A 10 -0.83 -10.93 -13.22
N ARG A 11 -1.85 -11.36 -12.48
CA ARG A 11 -3.15 -10.66 -12.42
C ARG A 11 -3.20 -9.60 -11.34
N TYR A 12 -2.58 -9.83 -10.19
CA TYR A 12 -2.80 -9.04 -8.98
C TYR A 12 -1.52 -8.68 -8.22
N GLY A 13 -0.32 -9.04 -8.71
CA GLY A 13 0.93 -8.80 -7.99
C GLY A 13 1.21 -7.32 -7.72
N GLU A 14 0.99 -6.45 -8.71
CA GLU A 14 1.19 -5.01 -8.55
C GLU A 14 -0.01 -4.32 -7.89
N LEU A 15 -1.21 -4.83 -8.13
CA LEU A 15 -2.39 -4.44 -7.35
C LEU A 15 -2.17 -4.68 -5.85
N ASP A 16 -1.60 -5.82 -5.44
CA ASP A 16 -1.27 -6.10 -4.04
C ASP A 16 -0.31 -5.05 -3.47
N GLN A 17 0.72 -4.64 -4.24
CA GLN A 17 1.65 -3.62 -3.79
C GLN A 17 0.98 -2.27 -3.57
N VAL A 18 0.07 -1.86 -4.46
CA VAL A 18 -0.73 -0.64 -4.27
C VAL A 18 -1.58 -0.77 -3.00
N MET A 19 -2.29 -1.89 -2.85
CA MET A 19 -3.19 -2.12 -1.72
C MET A 19 -2.46 -2.20 -0.38
N ARG A 20 -1.21 -2.68 -0.34
CA ARG A 20 -0.35 -2.61 0.84
C ARG A 20 -0.09 -1.18 1.31
N ALA A 21 -0.01 -0.21 0.41
CA ALA A 21 0.13 1.20 0.77
C ALA A 21 -1.12 1.75 1.47
N TYR A 22 -2.28 1.12 1.24
CA TYR A 22 -3.57 1.46 1.87
C TYR A 22 -3.84 0.72 3.19
N LEU A 23 -2.95 -0.17 3.65
CA LEU A 23 -3.17 -0.88 4.92
C LEU A 23 -3.23 0.11 6.09
N GLY A 24 -4.40 0.21 6.71
CA GLY A 24 -4.65 1.16 7.80
C GLY A 24 -4.76 2.61 7.35
N GLN A 25 -4.99 2.86 6.05
CA GLN A 25 -5.24 4.19 5.50
C GLN A 25 -6.66 4.27 4.93
N PRO A 26 -7.36 5.41 5.09
CA PRO A 26 -8.63 5.64 4.40
C PRO A 26 -8.42 5.85 2.90
N ALA A 27 -9.46 5.59 2.11
CA ALA A 27 -9.50 5.89 0.69
C ALA A 27 -9.86 7.36 0.44
N ASP A 28 -8.93 8.26 0.79
CA ASP A 28 -9.10 9.71 0.68
C ASP A 28 -8.79 10.26 -0.73
N ASP A 29 -8.59 9.40 -1.73
CA ASP A 29 -8.29 9.80 -3.11
C ASP A 29 -9.51 10.43 -3.79
N THR A 30 -9.35 11.65 -4.29
CA THR A 30 -10.34 12.31 -5.14
C THR A 30 -9.88 12.29 -6.59
N PRO A 31 -10.77 12.46 -7.58
CA PRO A 31 -10.37 12.54 -8.99
C PRO A 31 -9.32 13.61 -9.29
N GLU A 32 -9.28 14.67 -8.48
CA GLU A 32 -8.37 15.80 -8.66
C GLU A 32 -7.01 15.59 -7.99
N GLN A 33 -6.97 14.90 -6.85
CA GLN A 33 -5.76 14.78 -6.05
C GLN A 33 -5.59 13.36 -5.46
N PRO A 34 -4.39 12.77 -5.60
CA PRO A 34 -4.08 11.49 -4.96
C PRO A 34 -4.01 11.65 -3.44
N GLY A 35 -4.49 10.65 -2.71
CA GLY A 35 -4.40 10.61 -1.26
C GLY A 35 -2.97 10.37 -0.76
N PRO A 36 -2.74 10.42 0.56
CA PRO A 36 -1.42 10.21 1.15
C PRO A 36 -0.82 8.84 0.81
N ALA A 37 -1.65 7.79 0.80
CA ALA A 37 -1.25 6.42 0.48
C ALA A 37 -0.80 6.29 -0.98
N LEU A 38 -1.58 6.79 -1.95
CA LEU A 38 -1.17 6.77 -3.36
C LEU A 38 0.07 7.61 -3.62
N THR A 39 0.14 8.79 -2.99
CA THR A 39 1.28 9.69 -3.11
C THR A 39 2.57 9.02 -2.62
N ALA A 40 2.52 8.36 -1.46
CA ALA A 40 3.64 7.58 -0.93
C ALA A 40 4.02 6.42 -1.86
N TYR A 41 3.03 5.68 -2.36
CA TYR A 41 3.23 4.59 -3.30
C TYR A 41 3.93 5.06 -4.58
N LEU A 42 3.45 6.15 -5.19
CA LEU A 42 4.01 6.74 -6.40
C LEU A 42 5.44 7.21 -6.14
N ARG A 43 5.67 7.99 -5.07
CA ARG A 43 7.00 8.48 -4.70
C ARG A 43 8.00 7.34 -4.57
N HIS A 44 7.63 6.29 -3.84
CA HIS A 44 8.53 5.15 -3.66
C HIS A 44 8.75 4.37 -4.96
N THR A 45 7.67 4.01 -5.65
CA THR A 45 7.71 3.10 -6.81
C THR A 45 8.39 3.73 -8.02
N TRP A 46 8.24 5.03 -8.25
CA TRP A 46 8.97 5.75 -9.30
C TRP A 46 10.48 5.62 -9.15
N HIS A 47 10.98 5.65 -7.92
CA HIS A 47 12.42 5.60 -7.65
C HIS A 47 12.97 4.19 -7.57
N THR A 48 12.17 3.19 -7.17
CA THR A 48 12.65 1.82 -6.98
C THR A 48 12.29 0.88 -8.13
N ARG A 49 11.09 1.02 -8.71
CA ARG A 49 10.52 0.08 -9.69
C ARG A 49 9.63 0.80 -10.73
N PRO A 50 10.12 1.76 -11.51
CA PRO A 50 9.28 2.55 -12.42
C PRO A 50 8.52 1.71 -13.46
N TRP A 51 9.07 0.57 -13.87
CA TRP A 51 8.40 -0.37 -14.79
C TRP A 51 7.12 -1.01 -14.21
N ALA A 52 6.95 -0.99 -12.88
CA ALA A 52 5.81 -1.58 -12.21
C ALA A 52 4.54 -0.72 -12.31
N LEU A 53 4.67 0.59 -12.52
CA LEU A 53 3.54 1.52 -12.53
C LEU A 53 2.54 1.18 -13.65
N ALA A 54 3.02 0.87 -14.85
CA ALA A 54 2.16 0.49 -15.97
C ALA A 54 1.43 -0.85 -15.72
N ALA A 55 2.04 -1.76 -14.97
CA ALA A 55 1.39 -3.01 -14.57
C ALA A 55 0.36 -2.77 -13.45
N ALA A 56 0.67 -1.91 -12.48
CA ALA A 56 -0.25 -1.50 -11.42
C ALA A 56 -1.51 -0.84 -11.99
N GLU A 57 -1.36 0.13 -12.90
CA GLU A 57 -2.47 0.79 -13.59
C GLU A 57 -3.40 -0.22 -14.28
N ARG A 58 -2.82 -1.09 -15.11
CA ARG A 58 -3.57 -2.10 -15.84
C ARG A 58 -4.31 -3.05 -14.91
N GLN A 59 -3.64 -3.57 -13.88
CA GLN A 59 -4.24 -4.53 -12.94
C GLN A 59 -5.37 -3.89 -12.12
N LEU A 60 -5.22 -2.63 -11.69
CA LEU A 60 -6.29 -1.88 -11.02
C LEU A 60 -7.51 -1.71 -11.92
N ARG A 61 -7.29 -1.30 -13.18
CA ARG A 61 -8.38 -1.10 -14.14
C ARG A 61 -9.09 -2.41 -14.47
N GLU A 62 -8.34 -3.47 -14.75
CA GLU A 62 -8.89 -4.80 -15.03
C GLU A 62 -9.70 -5.36 -13.85
N TYR A 63 -9.21 -5.17 -12.62
CA TYR A 63 -9.94 -5.57 -11.41
C TYR A 63 -11.22 -4.74 -11.21
N ALA A 64 -11.16 -3.43 -11.46
CA ALA A 64 -12.31 -2.53 -11.35
C ALA A 64 -13.38 -2.84 -12.42
N ASP A 65 -12.98 -3.19 -13.65
CA ASP A 65 -13.89 -3.56 -14.73
C ASP A 65 -14.54 -4.94 -14.53
N ASN A 66 -13.83 -5.87 -13.86
CA ASN A 66 -14.29 -7.23 -13.63
C ASN A 66 -14.31 -7.57 -12.13
N PRO A 67 -15.14 -6.88 -11.31
CA PRO A 67 -15.17 -7.14 -9.88
C PRO A 67 -15.62 -8.59 -9.65
N PRO A 68 -14.89 -9.38 -8.85
CA PRO A 68 -15.30 -10.74 -8.56
C PRO A 68 -16.67 -10.74 -7.87
N GLY A 69 -17.59 -11.58 -8.36
CA GLY A 69 -18.83 -11.83 -7.63
C GLY A 69 -18.54 -12.31 -6.21
N ARG A 70 -19.33 -11.89 -5.21
CA ARG A 70 -19.13 -12.17 -3.76
C ARG A 70 -18.82 -13.64 -3.42
N LEU A 71 -19.28 -14.58 -4.25
CA LEU A 71 -19.01 -16.02 -4.07
C LEU A 71 -17.54 -16.39 -4.35
N ARG A 72 -16.89 -15.73 -5.31
CA ARG A 72 -15.52 -16.02 -5.75
C ARG A 72 -14.45 -15.44 -4.83
N LEU A 73 -14.75 -14.33 -4.14
CA LEU A 73 -13.91 -13.79 -3.06
C LEU A 73 -13.78 -14.77 -1.88
N ARG A 74 -14.86 -15.49 -1.52
CA ARG A 74 -14.83 -16.47 -0.41
C ARG A 74 -14.08 -17.76 -0.73
N LEU A 75 -13.86 -18.07 -2.01
CA LEU A 75 -13.18 -19.28 -2.45
C LEU A 75 -11.66 -19.11 -2.58
N GLY A 76 -11.11 -17.94 -2.22
CA GLY A 76 -9.68 -17.64 -2.35
C GLY A 76 -9.21 -17.50 -3.80
N GLU A 77 -10.13 -17.33 -4.75
CA GLU A 77 -9.81 -17.18 -6.17
C GLU A 77 -9.43 -15.73 -6.54
N PHE A 78 -9.61 -14.75 -5.65
CA PHE A 78 -9.44 -13.32 -5.93
C PHE A 78 -8.79 -12.55 -4.78
N TYR A 79 -8.10 -11.46 -5.13
CA TYR A 79 -7.49 -10.53 -4.20
C TYR A 79 -8.53 -9.86 -3.28
N ALA A 80 -8.28 -9.85 -1.98
CA ALA A 80 -9.13 -9.17 -1.00
C ALA A 80 -8.62 -7.74 -0.79
N ILE A 81 -9.41 -6.76 -1.19
CA ILE A 81 -9.10 -5.34 -0.96
C ILE A 81 -9.14 -5.07 0.55
N PRO A 82 -8.14 -4.37 1.11
CA PRO A 82 -8.13 -4.00 2.51
C PRO A 82 -9.34 -3.13 2.87
N ASP A 83 -9.74 -3.16 4.14
CA ASP A 83 -10.79 -2.25 4.61
C ASP A 83 -10.25 -0.82 4.63
N VAL A 84 -10.74 -0.01 3.69
CA VAL A 84 -10.39 1.40 3.51
C VAL A 84 -11.51 2.35 3.94
N GLY A 85 -12.54 1.82 4.61
CA GLY A 85 -13.68 2.61 5.09
C GLY A 85 -14.73 2.97 4.03
N LEU A 86 -14.58 2.48 2.79
CA LEU A 86 -15.56 2.70 1.72
C LEU A 86 -16.64 1.62 1.68
N PRO A 87 -17.91 1.98 1.38
CA PRO A 87 -18.94 0.99 1.10
C PRO A 87 -18.64 0.26 -0.22
N GLN A 88 -19.07 -1.00 -0.33
CA GLN A 88 -18.75 -1.85 -1.49
C GLN A 88 -19.13 -1.25 -2.85
N GLY A 89 -20.16 -0.40 -2.91
CA GLY A 89 -20.59 0.27 -4.15
C GLY A 89 -19.59 1.30 -4.66
N GLU A 90 -18.74 1.85 -3.79
CA GLU A 90 -17.80 2.95 -4.10
C GLU A 90 -16.38 2.45 -4.38
N ILE A 91 -16.07 1.20 -4.00
CA ILE A 91 -14.75 0.59 -4.23
C ILE A 91 -14.40 0.58 -5.73
N GLN A 92 -15.36 0.28 -6.60
CA GLN A 92 -15.11 0.25 -8.05
C GLN A 92 -14.67 1.62 -8.59
N SER A 93 -15.39 2.69 -8.23
CA SER A 93 -15.05 4.05 -8.64
C SER A 93 -13.71 4.49 -8.07
N TRP A 94 -13.44 4.14 -6.82
CA TRP A 94 -12.16 4.44 -6.18
C TRP A 94 -10.98 3.75 -6.89
N LEU A 95 -11.09 2.46 -7.21
CA LEU A 95 -10.04 1.75 -7.96
C LEU A 95 -9.77 2.36 -9.34
N ARG A 96 -10.83 2.83 -10.04
CA ARG A 96 -10.67 3.57 -11.30
C ARG A 96 -9.94 4.89 -11.08
N CYS A 97 -10.29 5.62 -10.02
CA CYS A 97 -9.59 6.85 -9.61
C CYS A 97 -8.09 6.60 -9.40
N LEU A 98 -7.72 5.55 -8.67
CA LEU A 98 -6.32 5.16 -8.48
C LEU A 98 -5.61 4.88 -9.82
N ALA A 99 -6.25 4.12 -10.70
CA ALA A 99 -5.70 3.80 -12.02
C ALA A 99 -5.50 5.06 -12.87
N ASP A 100 -6.44 6.00 -12.82
CA ASP A 100 -6.36 7.26 -13.56
C ASP A 100 -5.23 8.16 -13.03
N HIS A 101 -5.01 8.23 -11.72
CA HIS A 101 -3.86 8.92 -11.12
C HIS A 101 -2.52 8.31 -11.52
N ILE A 102 -2.40 6.97 -11.46
CA ILE A 102 -1.17 6.28 -11.88
C ILE A 102 -0.92 6.51 -13.37
N LYS A 103 -1.96 6.43 -14.20
CA LYS A 103 -1.87 6.73 -15.63
C LYS A 103 -1.40 8.16 -15.88
N HIS A 104 -2.00 9.14 -15.20
CA HIS A 104 -1.61 10.54 -15.32
C HIS A 104 -0.13 10.74 -14.98
N SER A 105 0.31 10.16 -13.86
CA SER A 105 1.71 10.20 -13.43
C SER A 105 2.66 9.60 -14.48
N ILE A 106 2.31 8.46 -15.10
CA ILE A 106 3.12 7.83 -16.16
C ILE A 106 3.17 8.70 -17.42
N GLU A 107 2.02 9.24 -17.87
CA GLU A 107 1.92 9.99 -19.13
C GLU A 107 2.58 11.36 -19.06
N THR A 108 2.51 12.03 -17.90
CA THR A 108 3.11 13.35 -17.67
C THR A 108 4.55 13.28 -17.15
N GLY A 109 4.95 12.13 -16.59
CA GLY A 109 6.18 12.02 -15.81
C GLY A 109 6.11 12.75 -14.47
N GLU A 110 4.92 13.11 -13.98
CA GLU A 110 4.74 13.74 -12.69
C GLU A 110 5.05 12.73 -11.58
N VAL A 111 6.08 13.03 -10.79
CA VAL A 111 6.47 12.25 -9.62
C VAL A 111 6.26 13.12 -8.39
N PRO A 112 5.60 12.61 -7.33
CA PRO A 112 5.50 13.35 -6.09
C PRO A 112 6.89 13.75 -5.57
N PRO A 113 7.08 15.00 -5.10
CA PRO A 113 8.38 15.49 -4.69
C PRO A 113 8.92 14.65 -3.51
N PRO A 114 10.26 14.59 -3.35
CA PRO A 114 10.87 13.98 -2.17
C PRO A 114 10.34 14.63 -0.89
N ALA A 115 9.81 13.81 0.02
CA ALA A 115 9.30 14.25 1.32
C ALA A 115 9.71 13.25 2.41
N ALA A 116 9.52 13.63 3.67
CA ALA A 116 9.59 12.67 4.78
C ALA A 116 8.46 11.62 4.63
N PRO A 117 8.69 10.35 5.03
CA PRO A 117 7.66 9.33 4.89
C PRO A 117 6.42 9.69 5.71
N ALA A 118 5.25 9.66 5.07
CA ALA A 118 3.99 10.12 5.67
C ALA A 118 3.14 8.96 6.22
N THR A 119 3.24 7.78 5.60
CA THR A 119 2.47 6.60 6.02
C THR A 119 3.39 5.56 6.64
N HIS A 120 2.83 4.70 7.49
CA HIS A 120 3.56 3.55 8.07
C HIS A 120 4.16 2.66 6.97
N TRP A 121 3.42 2.44 5.88
CA TRP A 121 3.92 1.72 4.71
C TRP A 121 5.15 2.39 4.10
N GLU A 122 5.16 3.71 3.93
CA GLU A 122 6.29 4.44 3.32
C GLU A 122 7.55 4.36 4.19
N TRP A 123 7.39 4.43 5.52
CA TRP A 123 8.48 4.19 6.46
C TRP A 123 9.09 2.80 6.28
N HIS A 124 8.26 1.76 6.24
CA HIS A 124 8.71 0.39 6.07
C HIS A 124 9.33 0.14 4.69
N ALA A 125 8.76 0.70 3.63
CA ALA A 125 9.25 0.54 2.26
C ALA A 125 10.60 1.23 2.03
N ARG A 126 10.84 2.38 2.68
CA ARG A 126 12.09 3.15 2.52
C ARG A 126 13.20 2.73 3.48
N PHE A 127 12.85 2.22 4.66
CA PHE A 127 13.80 1.86 5.70
C PHE A 127 13.47 0.49 6.30
N PRO A 128 13.59 -0.60 5.52
CA PRO A 128 13.18 -1.93 5.97
C PRO A 128 13.98 -2.42 7.20
N GLU A 129 15.23 -2.00 7.35
CA GLU A 129 16.08 -2.35 8.50
C GLU A 129 15.83 -1.50 9.75
N LEU A 130 15.07 -0.40 9.65
CA LEU A 130 14.86 0.53 10.76
C LEU A 130 14.21 -0.15 11.97
N GLY A 131 13.26 -1.07 11.74
CA GLY A 131 12.64 -1.84 12.82
C GLY A 131 13.65 -2.72 13.57
N GLN A 132 14.61 -3.32 12.86
CA GLN A 132 15.68 -4.11 13.48
C GLN A 132 16.69 -3.23 14.22
N PHE A 133 17.02 -2.08 13.64
CA PHE A 133 17.90 -1.11 14.27
C PHE A 133 17.31 -0.57 15.58
N LEU A 134 16.07 -0.12 15.56
CA LEU A 134 15.37 0.39 16.75
C LEU A 134 15.16 -0.73 17.77
N GLY A 135 14.68 -1.91 17.35
CA GLY A 135 14.48 -3.04 18.26
C GLY A 135 15.80 -3.54 18.89
N GLY A 136 16.89 -3.53 18.12
CA GLY A 136 18.22 -3.90 18.60
C GLY A 136 18.84 -2.87 19.55
N TRP A 137 18.51 -1.58 19.39
CA TRP A 137 18.94 -0.53 20.32
C TRP A 137 18.11 -0.55 21.61
N PHE A 138 16.77 -0.57 21.50
CA PHE A 138 15.88 -0.54 22.66
C PHE A 138 15.91 -1.81 23.52
N SER A 139 16.44 -2.93 23.02
CA SER A 139 16.55 -4.18 23.79
C SER A 139 17.88 -4.35 24.52
N GLN A 140 18.90 -3.51 24.27
CA GLN A 140 20.24 -3.72 24.82
C GLN A 140 20.31 -3.52 26.33
N ASP A 141 19.64 -2.50 26.85
CA ASP A 141 19.61 -2.20 28.29
C ASP A 141 18.21 -2.34 28.89
N MET A 142 17.23 -2.77 28.10
CA MET A 142 15.82 -2.83 28.50
C MET A 142 15.58 -3.57 29.82
N PRO A 143 16.13 -4.78 30.06
CA PRO A 143 15.89 -5.51 31.31
C PRO A 143 16.64 -4.94 32.51
N ASP A 144 17.69 -4.15 32.26
CA ASP A 144 18.55 -3.57 33.30
C ASP A 144 18.07 -2.15 33.68
N GLU A 145 17.42 -1.43 32.77
CA GLU A 145 16.96 -0.06 32.95
C GLU A 145 15.43 0.06 33.18
N PHE A 146 14.62 -0.86 32.63
CA PHE A 146 13.16 -0.79 32.70
C PHE A 146 12.51 -2.15 33.02
N ASP A 147 11.56 -2.16 33.96
CA ASP A 147 10.83 -3.39 34.33
C ASP A 147 9.96 -3.94 33.17
N ASP A 148 9.47 -3.05 32.29
CA ASP A 148 8.68 -3.41 31.12
C ASP A 148 8.74 -2.37 29.98
N HIS A 149 8.17 -2.73 28.83
CA HIS A 149 8.18 -1.89 27.62
C HIS A 149 7.34 -0.63 27.79
N HIS A 150 6.31 -0.67 28.64
CA HIS A 150 5.49 0.52 28.88
C HIS A 150 6.28 1.56 29.67
N ALA A 151 7.08 1.15 30.66
CA ALA A 151 7.97 2.02 31.41
C ALA A 151 9.03 2.68 30.52
N ALA A 152 9.63 1.92 29.61
CA ALA A 152 10.61 2.45 28.64
C ALA A 152 10.01 3.51 27.69
N VAL A 153 8.74 3.37 27.28
CA VAL A 153 8.09 4.33 26.37
C VAL A 153 7.69 5.63 27.07
N GLU A 154 7.28 5.56 28.34
CA GLU A 154 6.86 6.75 29.10
C GLU A 154 8.04 7.69 29.44
N ASP A 155 9.28 7.20 29.52
CA ASP A 155 10.47 8.04 29.78
C ASP A 155 10.76 9.07 28.68
N TYR A 156 10.35 8.78 27.44
CA TYR A 156 10.58 9.65 26.27
C TYR A 156 9.42 10.62 25.95
N ARG A 157 8.41 10.68 26.83
CA ARG A 157 7.20 11.50 26.64
C ARG A 157 7.35 12.90 27.20
#